data_AF-A0A1U7AEB3-F1
#
_entry.id   AF-A0A1U7AEB3-F1
#
_cell.length_a   1.000
_cell.length_b   1.000
_cell.length_c   1.000
_cell.angle_alpha   90.00
_cell.angle_beta   90.00
_cell.angle_gamma   90.00
#
_symmetry.space_group_name_H-M   'P 1'
#
loop_
_entity.id
_entity.type
_entity.pdbx_description
1 polymer ?
#
loop_
_entity_poly.entity_id
_entity_poly.type
_entity_poly.pdbx_seq_one_letter_code
_entity_poly.pdbx_strand_id
1 'polypeptide(L)'
;MTTLNIILTKFEQDSSHLSDSLITTFKQLCNLSSEIPHPASGQTYERWKVLAKVAATNLNLVKWFESHLDALSILHELGYSKVPAGVYAVWAAEGGIQPLYYQNGQCSGNKYWCSGAGLVDYG
;
A
#
# COMPACT_ATOMS: atom_id res chain seq x y z
N MET A 1 -17.55 3.91 4.40
CA MET A 1 -17.78 2.49 4.02
C MET A 1 -18.50 2.32 2.67
N THR A 2 -19.37 3.23 2.24
CA THR A 2 -20.07 3.11 0.95
C THR A 2 -19.10 3.16 -0.25
N THR A 3 -18.09 4.04 -0.21
CA THR A 3 -17.09 4.19 -1.30
C THR A 3 -16.21 2.95 -1.50
N LEU A 4 -15.69 2.37 -0.41
CA LEU A 4 -14.90 1.13 -0.47
C LEU A 4 -15.70 0.01 -1.14
N ASN A 5 -16.97 -0.18 -0.76
CA ASN A 5 -17.81 -1.22 -1.34
C ASN A 5 -18.02 -0.99 -2.84
N ILE A 6 -18.25 0.25 -3.25
CA ILE A 6 -18.42 0.59 -4.67
C ILE A 6 -17.15 0.23 -5.47
N ILE A 7 -15.96 0.54 -4.94
CA ILE A 7 -14.68 0.21 -5.60
C ILE A 7 -14.54 -1.31 -5.75
N LEU A 8 -14.75 -2.07 -4.67
CA LEU A 8 -14.57 -3.52 -4.69
C LEU A 8 -15.62 -4.23 -5.56
N THR A 9 -16.89 -3.83 -5.50
CA THR A 9 -17.95 -4.39 -6.35
C THR A 9 -17.69 -4.11 -7.83
N LYS A 10 -17.18 -2.92 -8.17
CA LYS A 10 -16.78 -2.61 -9.55
C LYS A 10 -15.65 -3.52 -10.03
N PHE A 11 -14.64 -3.75 -9.20
CA PHE A 11 -13.56 -4.68 -9.52
C PHE A 11 -14.07 -6.10 -9.76
N GLU A 12 -14.97 -6.61 -8.91
CA GLU A 12 -15.56 -7.95 -9.04
C GLU A 12 -16.42 -8.11 -10.30
N GLN A 13 -17.02 -7.03 -10.78
CA GLN A 13 -17.86 -7.00 -11.98
C GLN A 13 -17.09 -6.64 -13.26
N ASP A 14 -15.81 -6.27 -13.12
CA ASP A 14 -14.99 -5.83 -14.24
C ASP A 14 -14.58 -7.03 -15.12
N SER A 15 -14.89 -6.94 -16.41
CA SER A 15 -14.55 -7.94 -17.42
C SER A 15 -13.31 -7.54 -18.25
N SER A 16 -12.65 -6.44 -17.89
CA SER A 16 -11.40 -5.99 -18.51
C SER A 16 -10.20 -6.91 -18.16
N HIS A 17 -9.03 -6.60 -18.71
CA HIS A 17 -7.82 -7.36 -18.42
C HIS A 17 -7.44 -7.21 -16.94
N LEU A 18 -7.21 -8.34 -16.25
CA LEU A 18 -7.03 -8.38 -14.79
C LEU A 18 -5.93 -7.44 -14.28
N SER A 19 -4.82 -7.29 -15.02
CA SER A 19 -3.74 -6.37 -14.64
C SER A 19 -4.19 -4.91 -14.55
N ASP A 20 -5.00 -4.48 -15.53
CA ASP A 20 -5.41 -3.08 -15.66
C ASP A 20 -6.47 -2.76 -14.60
N SER A 21 -7.38 -3.70 -14.37
CA SER A 21 -8.37 -3.64 -13.30
C SER A 21 -7.72 -3.57 -11.92
N LEU A 22 -6.70 -4.41 -11.66
CA LEU A 22 -5.93 -4.41 -10.42
C LEU A 22 -5.25 -3.06 -10.16
N ILE A 23 -4.54 -2.53 -11.17
CA ILE A 23 -3.83 -1.25 -11.05
C ILE A 23 -4.81 -0.10 -10.80
N THR A 24 -5.89 -0.06 -11.57
CA THR A 24 -6.93 0.99 -11.46
C THR A 24 -7.59 0.94 -10.08
N THR A 25 -7.98 -0.25 -9.64
CA THR A 25 -8.63 -0.46 -8.34
C THR A 25 -7.68 -0.11 -7.19
N PHE A 26 -6.42 -0.49 -7.27
CA PHE A 26 -5.42 -0.14 -6.26
C PHE A 26 -5.23 1.38 -6.12
N LYS A 27 -5.15 2.12 -7.24
CA LYS A 27 -5.09 3.59 -7.21
C LYS A 27 -6.34 4.20 -6.57
N GLN A 28 -7.52 3.64 -6.83
CA GLN A 28 -8.76 4.07 -6.18
C GLN A 28 -8.75 3.80 -4.67
N LEU A 29 -8.22 2.65 -4.23
CA LEU A 29 -8.05 2.34 -2.80
C LEU A 29 -7.10 3.33 -2.12
N CYS A 30 -5.97 3.68 -2.76
CA CYS A 30 -5.02 4.67 -2.23
C CYS A 30 -5.66 6.05 -1.98
N ASN A 31 -6.69 6.42 -2.74
CA ASN A 31 -7.42 7.67 -2.50
C ASN A 31 -8.23 7.66 -1.20
N LEU A 32 -8.47 6.49 -0.59
CA LEU A 32 -9.15 6.35 0.69
C LEU A 32 -8.20 6.39 1.90
N SER A 33 -6.88 6.54 1.69
CA SER A 33 -5.88 6.38 2.73
C SER A 33 -6.09 7.26 3.97
N SER A 34 -6.55 8.50 3.79
CA SER A 34 -6.84 9.42 4.91
C SER A 34 -8.05 9.01 5.74
N GLU A 35 -8.92 8.14 5.22
CA GLU A 35 -10.07 7.58 5.95
C GLU A 35 -9.68 6.35 6.78
N ILE A 36 -8.47 5.80 6.57
CA ILE A 36 -8.03 4.58 7.25
C ILE A 36 -7.22 4.96 8.50
N PRO A 37 -7.62 4.49 9.71
CA PRO A 37 -6.87 4.82 10.91
C PRO A 37 -5.43 4.30 10.85
N HIS A 38 -4.50 5.11 11.36
CA HIS A 38 -3.14 4.67 11.64
C HIS A 38 -3.14 3.56 12.71
N PRO A 39 -2.13 2.67 12.71
CA PRO A 39 -1.87 1.77 13.84
C PRO A 39 -1.81 2.53 15.18
N ALA A 40 -2.14 1.85 16.28
CA ALA A 40 -2.10 2.39 17.64
C ALA A 40 -2.96 3.65 17.92
N SER A 41 -3.81 4.09 16.98
CA SER A 41 -4.72 5.23 17.14
C SER A 41 -6.02 4.93 17.90
N GLY A 42 -6.13 3.75 18.53
CA GLY A 42 -7.34 3.29 19.22
C GLY A 42 -8.43 2.68 18.31
N GLN A 43 -8.24 2.69 16.99
CA GLN A 43 -9.22 2.20 15.99
C GLN A 43 -8.74 0.98 15.20
N THR A 44 -7.91 0.13 15.83
CA THR A 44 -7.32 -1.06 15.21
C THR A 44 -8.38 -1.96 14.55
N TYR A 45 -9.53 -2.17 15.20
CA TYR A 45 -10.61 -3.00 14.66
C TYR A 45 -11.16 -2.49 13.32
N GLU A 46 -11.35 -1.16 13.18
CA GLU A 46 -11.86 -0.58 11.93
C GLU A 46 -10.83 -0.67 10.79
N ARG A 47 -9.54 -0.47 11.08
CA ARG A 47 -8.46 -0.71 10.09
C ARG A 47 -8.49 -2.16 9.60
N TRP A 48 -8.57 -3.12 10.51
CA TRP A 48 -8.63 -4.55 10.18
C TRP A 48 -9.87 -4.91 9.37
N LYS A 49 -11.04 -4.34 9.67
CA LYS A 49 -12.26 -4.56 8.87
C LYS A 49 -12.08 -4.13 7.41
N VAL A 50 -11.44 -2.99 7.17
CA VAL A 50 -11.17 -2.52 5.80
C VAL A 50 -10.20 -3.47 5.10
N LEU A 51 -9.06 -3.79 5.72
CA LEU A 51 -8.06 -4.68 5.12
C LEU A 51 -8.63 -6.08 4.85
N ALA A 52 -9.37 -6.66 5.80
CA ALA A 52 -10.02 -7.96 5.62
C ALA A 52 -11.03 -7.94 4.47
N LYS A 53 -11.75 -6.84 4.29
CA LYS A 53 -12.70 -6.70 3.17
C LYS A 53 -12.00 -6.64 1.83
N VAL A 54 -10.92 -5.87 1.70
CA VAL A 54 -10.10 -5.83 0.47
C VAL A 54 -9.48 -7.20 0.21
N ALA A 55 -8.98 -7.88 1.25
CA ALA A 55 -8.39 -9.22 1.15
C ALA A 55 -9.39 -10.26 0.64
N ALA A 56 -10.63 -10.20 1.10
CA ALA A 56 -11.70 -11.08 0.68
C ALA A 56 -12.02 -10.94 -0.82
N THR A 57 -11.85 -9.74 -1.39
CA THR A 57 -12.01 -9.49 -2.83
C THR A 57 -10.77 -9.92 -3.62
N ASN A 58 -9.55 -9.52 -3.22
CA ASN A 58 -8.32 -9.94 -3.89
C ASN A 58 -7.07 -9.77 -3.02
N LEU A 59 -6.23 -10.82 -2.96
CA LEU A 59 -5.02 -10.80 -2.15
C LEU A 59 -3.91 -9.88 -2.69
N ASN A 60 -3.85 -9.63 -4.00
CA ASN A 60 -2.88 -8.68 -4.55
C ASN A 60 -3.24 -7.24 -4.14
N LEU A 61 -4.54 -6.89 -4.22
CA LEU A 61 -5.03 -5.57 -3.81
C LEU A 61 -4.73 -5.28 -2.34
N VAL A 62 -5.04 -6.21 -1.44
CA VAL A 62 -4.76 -5.97 -0.01
C VAL A 62 -3.26 -5.90 0.26
N LYS A 63 -2.43 -6.71 -0.42
CA LYS A 63 -0.99 -6.70 -0.19
C LYS A 63 -0.37 -5.35 -0.58
N TRP A 64 -0.79 -4.77 -1.71
CA TRP A 64 -0.32 -3.46 -2.11
C TRP A 64 -0.91 -2.34 -1.25
N PHE A 65 -2.20 -2.41 -0.93
CA PHE A 65 -2.87 -1.39 -0.13
C PHE A 65 -2.38 -1.33 1.32
N GLU A 66 -2.14 -2.48 1.95
CA GLU A 66 -1.53 -2.53 3.28
C GLU A 66 -0.13 -1.90 3.26
N SER A 67 0.72 -2.27 2.30
CA SER A 67 2.07 -1.68 2.18
C SER A 67 2.03 -0.16 1.96
N HIS A 68 1.05 0.33 1.20
CA HIS A 68 0.82 1.76 1.03
C HIS A 68 0.44 2.46 2.33
N LEU A 69 -0.54 1.90 3.06
CA LEU A 69 -0.98 2.47 4.35
C LEU A 69 0.11 2.43 5.41
N ASP A 70 0.99 1.43 5.36
CA ASP A 70 2.13 1.31 6.28
C ASP A 70 3.18 2.37 6.00
N ALA A 71 3.51 2.64 4.72
CA ALA A 71 4.41 3.73 4.35
C ALA A 71 3.90 5.09 4.89
N LEU A 72 2.61 5.37 4.70
CA LEU A 72 1.99 6.59 5.22
C LEU A 72 2.00 6.64 6.75
N SER A 73 1.86 5.50 7.42
CA SER A 73 1.90 5.45 8.89
C SER A 73 3.31 5.69 9.42
N ILE A 74 4.35 5.14 8.78
CA ILE A 74 5.75 5.43 9.12
C ILE A 74 6.04 6.93 8.95
N LEU A 75 5.61 7.53 7.84
CA LEU A 75 5.79 8.98 7.61
C LEU A 75 5.04 9.82 8.65
N HIS A 76 3.82 9.41 9.03
CA HIS A 76 3.05 10.05 10.10
C HIS A 76 3.80 10.00 11.43
N GLU A 77 4.30 8.83 11.83
CA GLU A 77 5.04 8.64 13.09
C GLU A 77 6.34 9.45 13.12
N LEU A 78 7.01 9.63 11.97
CA LEU A 78 8.19 10.48 11.82
C LEU A 78 7.86 12.00 11.83
N GLY A 79 6.58 12.39 11.92
CA GLY A 79 6.15 13.78 11.91
C GLY A 79 6.22 14.46 10.53
N TYR A 80 6.27 13.68 9.45
CA TYR A 80 6.35 14.22 8.09
C TYR A 80 5.00 14.76 7.64
N SER A 81 4.80 16.08 7.78
CA SER A 81 3.50 16.74 7.60
C SER A 81 3.04 16.92 6.15
N LYS A 82 3.96 16.79 5.16
CA LYS A 82 3.68 17.02 3.74
C LYS A 82 4.13 15.83 2.91
N VAL A 83 3.38 14.74 3.00
CA VAL A 83 3.57 13.56 2.14
C VAL A 83 3.13 13.93 0.71
N PRO A 84 4.02 13.86 -0.31
CA PRO A 84 3.62 14.07 -1.69
C PRO A 84 2.49 13.14 -2.12
N ALA A 85 1.63 13.61 -3.03
CA ALA A 85 0.63 12.74 -3.63
C ALA A 85 1.31 11.64 -4.46
N GLY A 86 0.82 10.41 -4.35
CA GLY A 86 1.31 9.27 -5.12
C GLY A 86 1.08 7.94 -4.39
N VAL A 87 1.53 6.88 -5.03
CA VAL A 87 1.45 5.52 -4.53
C VAL A 87 2.75 5.17 -3.81
N TYR A 88 2.65 4.90 -2.52
CA TYR A 88 3.74 4.46 -1.66
C TYR A 88 3.79 2.94 -1.48
N ALA A 89 4.97 2.41 -1.19
CA ALA A 89 5.18 1.07 -0.65
C ALA A 89 6.26 1.09 0.44
N VAL A 90 6.36 -0.01 1.20
CA VAL A 90 7.45 -0.29 2.13
C VAL A 90 8.06 -1.63 1.79
N TRP A 91 9.38 -1.66 1.64
CA TRP A 91 10.14 -2.89 1.45
C TRP A 91 11.10 -3.10 2.62
N ALA A 92 10.63 -3.84 3.63
CA ALA A 92 11.41 -4.08 4.84
C ALA A 92 12.25 -5.36 4.78
N ALA A 93 11.78 -6.42 4.09
CA ALA A 93 12.39 -7.75 4.12
C ALA A 93 13.87 -7.77 3.67
N GLU A 94 14.71 -8.57 4.34
CA GLU A 94 16.15 -8.74 4.07
C GLU A 94 16.50 -10.21 3.84
N GLY A 95 17.69 -10.49 3.30
CA GLY A 95 18.18 -11.86 3.11
C GLY A 95 18.83 -12.18 1.74
N GLY A 96 19.14 -11.17 0.93
CA GLY A 96 19.88 -11.35 -0.32
C GLY A 96 21.40 -11.38 -0.14
N ILE A 97 22.12 -11.86 -1.17
CA ILE A 97 23.59 -11.95 -1.17
C ILE A 97 24.26 -10.57 -1.08
N GLN A 98 23.65 -9.56 -1.73
CA GLN A 98 24.09 -8.17 -1.71
C GLN A 98 22.97 -7.28 -1.18
N PRO A 99 22.78 -7.18 0.15
CA PRO A 99 21.70 -6.38 0.73
C PRO A 99 21.91 -4.89 0.45
N LEU A 100 20.83 -4.11 0.57
CA LEU A 100 20.87 -2.66 0.45
C LEU A 100 21.57 -2.04 1.66
N TYR A 101 22.57 -1.20 1.42
CA TYR A 101 23.29 -0.42 2.42
C TYR A 101 23.06 1.06 2.20
N TYR A 102 22.92 1.81 3.29
CA TYR A 102 22.88 3.26 3.27
C TYR A 102 24.20 3.83 3.81
N GLN A 103 24.84 4.69 3.03
CA GLN A 103 26.05 5.41 3.45
C GLN A 103 26.07 6.80 2.84
N ASN A 104 26.27 7.83 3.66
CA ASN A 104 26.45 9.22 3.24
C ASN A 104 25.35 9.74 2.28
N GLY A 105 24.08 9.42 2.54
CA GLY A 105 22.98 9.87 1.69
C GLY A 105 22.71 9.00 0.46
N GLN A 106 23.47 7.93 0.24
CA GLN A 106 23.32 7.03 -0.89
C GLN A 106 22.96 5.62 -0.44
N CYS A 107 22.00 5.01 -1.14
CA CYS A 107 21.70 3.58 -1.01
C CYS A 107 22.40 2.79 -2.13
N SER A 108 23.04 1.66 -1.80
CA SER A 108 23.69 0.76 -2.76
C SER A 108 23.45 -0.71 -2.41
N GLY A 109 23.32 -1.57 -3.41
CA GLY A 109 22.97 -2.98 -3.24
C GLY A 109 21.56 -3.30 -3.72
N ASN A 110 21.04 -4.47 -3.33
CA ASN A 110 19.75 -4.98 -3.80
C ASN A 110 18.72 -5.06 -2.67
N LYS A 111 17.50 -4.59 -2.96
CA LYS A 111 16.32 -4.87 -2.15
C LYS A 111 15.45 -5.89 -2.87
N TYR A 112 15.10 -6.97 -2.17
CA TYR A 112 14.29 -8.06 -2.70
C TYR A 112 12.85 -7.97 -2.19
N TRP A 113 11.95 -8.72 -2.84
CA TRP A 113 10.53 -8.81 -2.49
C TRP A 113 9.78 -7.48 -2.51
N CYS A 114 10.21 -6.58 -3.41
CA CYS A 114 9.63 -5.26 -3.61
C CYS A 114 8.26 -5.35 -4.31
N SER A 115 7.24 -5.74 -3.55
CA SER A 115 5.87 -5.84 -4.04
C SER A 115 5.41 -4.49 -4.62
N GLY A 116 4.93 -4.50 -5.86
CA GLY A 116 4.50 -3.29 -6.55
C GLY A 116 5.62 -2.37 -7.05
N ALA A 117 6.89 -2.82 -7.10
CA ALA A 117 8.02 -1.97 -7.53
C ALA A 117 7.84 -1.30 -8.91
N GLY A 118 7.16 -1.94 -9.85
CA GLY A 118 6.86 -1.36 -11.17
C GLY A 118 5.62 -0.44 -11.20
N LEU A 119 4.97 -0.21 -10.05
CA LEU A 119 3.68 0.46 -9.93
C LEU A 119 3.70 1.67 -8.99
N VAL A 120 4.60 1.66 -7.99
CA VAL A 120 4.66 2.70 -6.96
C VAL A 120 5.51 3.90 -7.39
N ASP A 121 5.17 5.08 -6.88
CA ASP A 121 5.90 6.32 -7.08
C ASP A 121 7.01 6.50 -6.04
N TYR A 122 6.81 5.96 -4.83
CA TYR A 122 7.72 6.08 -3.69
C TYR A 122 7.86 4.73 -2.95
N GLY A 123 9.08 4.35 -2.58
CA GLY A 123 9.38 3.10 -1.86
C GLY A 123 10.66 3.17 -1.05
#